data_AF-L8IR13-F1
#
_entry.id   AF-L8IR13-F1
#
_cell.length_a   1.000
_cell.length_b   1.000
_cell.length_c   1.000
_cell.angle_alpha   90.00
_cell.angle_beta   90.00
_cell.angle_gamma   90.00
#
_symmetry.space_group_name_H-M   'P 1'
#
loop_
_entity.id
_entity.type
_entity.pdbx_description
1 polymer ?
#
loop_
_entity_poly.entity_id
_entity_poly.type
_entity_poly.pdbx_seq_one_letter_code
_entity_poly.pdbx_strand_id
1 'polypeptide(L)'
;SPCEAELQELMEQIDIMVNNKKLDWERKMRALETRLDLRDQELANAQTCLEQKGQEVGLLRQKLDSLEKCNLAMTQNYEGQLQTLKAQFSKLTNSFEKLRLHQLKQNKFRRKEVPHLKEEMPFELNNLNQKLEEFRAKSREWDKQEILYQTHLVSLDAQQKILSEKCNQFQKQAQSYHTQLNGKKQSIEDSSPEIPRLVCEPDSTCETSERDEFIIEKLKSAVSEIALSRNKLQDENQKLLQELKMYQRQCQAMEAGLSEVKSELQSRDDLLRIIEMERLQLHRELLKLGESQSTQENKKRLESSYSPSIKETEKKRKELFSVTPDQPDHEKELNKIRSHLYQEEEYHSSEQERMRNEISDLTQELHQKEITIATVMKKAALLERQLKMELEIKEKMLSKQQMLDTRYKAVRTENTHLKGMMGDLDPGRYMSVDFTNREHSRHTSINKLEYENERLRNDLAKLHASGKSTWANVNTYEEAGRYAYQSQIKMGFNHDREPNRSATPPLPSLPFQTKEITSPLVSDEEVFPMSPPDISFPASLATQHFLLEEEKRAKELEKLLNTHIDELQRHTEFTLNKYTKLKQDRHI
;
A
#
# COMPACT_ATOMS: atom_id res chain seq x y z
N SER A 1 -69.06 62.43 7.09
CA SER A 1 -69.25 61.85 8.43
C SER A 1 -67.98 61.12 8.82
N PRO A 2 -67.51 61.12 10.08
CA PRO A 2 -66.22 60.52 10.47
C PRO A 2 -66.04 59.05 10.04
N CYS A 3 -67.12 58.27 10.09
CA CYS A 3 -67.11 56.84 9.70
C CYS A 3 -66.76 56.59 8.22
N GLU A 4 -66.95 57.55 7.32
CA GLU A 4 -66.67 57.36 5.89
C GLU A 4 -65.17 57.45 5.61
N ALA A 5 -64.45 58.31 6.34
CA ALA A 5 -63.00 58.43 6.25
C ALA A 5 -62.30 57.20 6.87
N GLU A 6 -62.77 56.72 8.02
CA GLU A 6 -62.24 55.49 8.67
C GLU A 6 -62.44 54.25 7.78
N LEU A 7 -63.58 54.14 7.10
CA LEU A 7 -63.83 53.04 6.17
C LEU A 7 -62.90 53.11 4.95
N GLN A 8 -62.66 54.31 4.42
CA GLN A 8 -61.77 54.52 3.29
C GLN A 8 -60.31 54.20 3.65
N GLU A 9 -59.87 54.56 4.86
CA GLU A 9 -58.54 54.20 5.38
C GLU A 9 -58.39 52.69 5.57
N LEU A 10 -59.42 52.00 6.10
CA LEU A 10 -59.40 50.54 6.22
C LEU A 10 -59.32 49.83 4.85
N MET A 11 -60.05 50.34 3.84
CA MET A 11 -59.96 49.81 2.48
C MET A 11 -58.55 49.99 1.91
N GLU A 12 -57.94 51.15 2.10
CA GLU A 12 -56.57 51.42 1.66
C GLU A 12 -55.55 50.51 2.37
N GLN A 13 -55.71 50.26 3.67
CA GLN A 13 -54.89 49.30 4.41
C GLN A 13 -55.05 47.86 3.90
N ILE A 14 -56.28 47.45 3.57
CA ILE A 14 -56.54 46.13 2.97
C ILE A 14 -55.87 46.02 1.60
N ASP A 15 -55.99 47.04 0.74
CA ASP A 15 -55.37 47.04 -0.58
C ASP A 15 -53.84 46.98 -0.51
N ILE A 16 -53.22 47.72 0.41
CA ILE A 16 -51.78 47.65 0.68
C ILE A 16 -51.40 46.25 1.17
N MET A 17 -52.16 45.66 2.10
CA MET A 17 -51.90 44.31 2.60
C MET A 17 -52.01 43.26 1.49
N VAL A 18 -53.06 43.32 0.67
CA VAL A 18 -53.30 42.39 -0.44
C VAL A 18 -52.20 42.53 -1.48
N ASN A 19 -51.80 43.76 -1.84
CA ASN A 19 -50.69 43.99 -2.77
C ASN A 19 -49.35 43.50 -2.21
N ASN A 20 -49.08 43.71 -0.92
CA ASN A 20 -47.86 43.19 -0.27
C ASN A 20 -47.84 41.65 -0.30
N LYS A 21 -48.97 41.00 0.04
CA LYS A 21 -49.07 39.55 -0.07
C LYS A 21 -48.88 39.08 -1.51
N LYS A 22 -49.50 39.74 -2.50
CA LYS A 22 -49.31 39.41 -3.92
C LYS A 22 -47.83 39.50 -4.32
N LEU A 23 -47.14 40.58 -3.95
CA LEU A 23 -45.71 40.72 -4.21
C LEU A 23 -44.87 39.64 -3.52
N ASP A 24 -45.21 39.25 -2.29
CA ASP A 24 -44.55 38.13 -1.59
C ASP A 24 -44.74 36.80 -2.35
N TRP A 25 -45.95 36.53 -2.83
CA TRP A 25 -46.25 35.33 -3.63
C TRP A 25 -45.47 35.35 -4.95
N GLU A 26 -45.40 36.48 -5.64
CA GLU A 26 -44.63 36.62 -6.87
C GLU A 26 -43.12 36.45 -6.62
N ARG A 27 -42.58 36.98 -5.52
CA ARG A 27 -41.16 36.75 -5.15
C ARG A 27 -40.90 35.27 -4.86
N LYS A 28 -41.79 34.59 -4.14
CA LYS A 28 -41.69 33.15 -3.87
C LYS A 28 -41.79 32.32 -5.15
N MET A 29 -42.70 32.68 -6.05
CA MET A 29 -42.86 32.00 -7.34
C MET A 29 -41.58 32.12 -8.18
N ARG A 30 -41.02 33.32 -8.33
CA ARG A 30 -39.74 33.55 -9.01
C ARG A 30 -38.57 32.79 -8.35
N ALA A 31 -38.53 32.74 -7.02
CA ALA A 31 -37.51 31.97 -6.30
C ALA A 31 -37.65 30.45 -6.53
N LEU A 32 -38.87 29.94 -6.69
CA LEU A 32 -39.11 28.53 -7.03
C LEU A 32 -38.77 28.23 -8.49
N GLU A 33 -39.12 29.12 -9.42
CA GLU A 33 -38.77 28.99 -10.85
C GLU A 33 -37.26 28.92 -11.05
N THR A 34 -36.51 29.89 -10.49
CA THR A 34 -35.04 29.88 -10.57
C THR A 34 -34.41 28.62 -9.97
N ARG A 35 -34.97 28.09 -8.86
CA ARG A 35 -34.52 26.82 -8.28
C ARG A 35 -34.83 25.63 -9.18
N LEU A 36 -35.97 25.63 -9.87
CA LEU A 36 -36.32 24.57 -10.83
C LEU A 36 -35.36 24.60 -12.02
N ASP A 37 -35.12 25.77 -12.61
CA ASP A 37 -34.19 25.94 -13.73
C ASP A 37 -32.77 25.46 -13.38
N LEU A 38 -32.30 25.78 -12.17
CA LEU A 38 -31.00 25.28 -11.69
C LEU A 38 -30.98 23.75 -11.59
N ARG A 39 -32.08 23.13 -11.13
CA ARG A 39 -32.16 21.67 -11.04
C ARG A 39 -32.22 21.02 -12.41
N ASP A 40 -32.94 21.60 -13.35
CA ASP A 40 -33.01 21.10 -14.73
C ASP A 40 -31.65 21.21 -15.42
N GLN A 41 -30.90 22.29 -15.18
CA GLN A 41 -29.54 22.44 -15.67
C GLN A 41 -28.57 21.42 -15.03
N GLU A 42 -28.66 21.19 -13.71
CA GLU A 42 -27.88 20.17 -13.01
C GLU A 42 -28.17 18.76 -13.57
N LEU A 43 -29.44 18.45 -13.85
CA LEU A 43 -29.85 17.18 -14.44
C LEU A 43 -29.31 17.02 -15.86
N ALA A 44 -29.40 18.04 -16.71
CA ALA A 44 -28.85 18.01 -18.07
C ALA A 44 -27.33 17.80 -18.07
N ASN A 45 -26.62 18.47 -17.16
CA ASN A 45 -25.17 18.29 -16.99
C ASN A 45 -24.83 16.86 -16.52
N ALA A 46 -25.59 16.33 -15.56
CA ALA A 46 -25.40 14.97 -15.07
C ALA A 46 -25.68 13.91 -16.16
N GLN A 47 -26.72 14.11 -16.97
CA GLN A 47 -27.04 13.25 -18.12
C GLN A 47 -25.92 13.26 -19.16
N THR A 48 -25.40 14.43 -19.52
CA THR A 48 -24.29 14.56 -20.47
C THR A 48 -23.03 13.86 -19.95
N CYS A 49 -22.70 14.03 -18.67
CA CYS A 49 -21.58 13.34 -18.04
C CYS A 49 -21.78 11.81 -18.05
N LEU A 50 -22.99 11.33 -17.75
CA LEU A 50 -23.31 9.92 -17.79
C LEU A 50 -23.17 9.33 -19.20
N GLU A 51 -23.63 10.05 -20.22
CA GLU A 51 -23.49 9.63 -21.62
C GLU A 51 -22.03 9.52 -22.05
N GLN A 52 -21.20 10.52 -21.71
CA GLN A 52 -19.75 10.48 -21.95
C GLN A 52 -19.10 9.27 -21.28
N LYS A 53 -19.45 9.01 -20.01
CA LYS A 53 -18.96 7.81 -19.29
C LYS A 53 -19.47 6.51 -19.92
N GLY A 54 -20.69 6.50 -20.43
CA GLY A 54 -21.23 5.38 -21.21
C GLY A 54 -20.39 5.09 -22.46
N GLN A 55 -19.99 6.12 -23.20
CA GLN A 55 -19.12 6.00 -24.38
C GLN A 55 -17.72 5.50 -24.02
N GLU A 56 -17.10 6.04 -22.96
CA GLU A 56 -15.79 5.57 -22.45
C GLU A 56 -15.84 4.08 -22.08
N VAL A 57 -16.87 3.66 -21.33
CA VAL A 57 -17.07 2.25 -20.96
C VAL A 57 -17.28 1.38 -22.21
N GLY A 58 -18.01 1.87 -23.21
CA GLY A 58 -18.18 1.18 -24.49
C GLY A 58 -16.84 0.93 -25.20
N LEU A 59 -15.98 1.95 -25.28
CA LEU A 59 -14.65 1.82 -25.87
C LEU A 59 -13.76 0.85 -25.09
N LEU A 60 -13.80 0.92 -23.75
CA LEU A 60 -13.05 0.00 -22.90
C LEU A 60 -13.50 -1.46 -23.09
N ARG A 61 -14.81 -1.70 -23.20
CA ARG A 61 -15.35 -3.04 -23.50
C ARG A 61 -14.86 -3.56 -24.85
N GLN A 62 -14.83 -2.72 -25.88
CA GLN A 62 -14.31 -3.11 -27.19
C GLN A 62 -12.81 -3.45 -27.14
N LYS A 63 -12.02 -2.65 -26.42
CA LYS A 63 -10.59 -2.95 -26.21
C LYS A 63 -10.39 -4.26 -25.47
N LEU A 64 -11.16 -4.51 -24.43
CA LEU A 64 -11.11 -5.75 -23.66
C LEU A 64 -11.41 -6.97 -24.55
N ASP A 65 -12.51 -6.93 -25.32
CA ASP A 65 -12.88 -7.99 -26.26
C ASP A 65 -11.78 -8.24 -27.32
N SER A 66 -11.15 -7.19 -27.84
CA SER A 66 -10.04 -7.33 -28.79
C SER A 66 -8.81 -8.01 -28.16
N LEU A 67 -8.52 -7.70 -26.90
CA LEU A 67 -7.40 -8.26 -26.15
C LEU A 67 -7.67 -9.72 -25.79
N GLU A 68 -8.89 -10.05 -25.37
CA GLU A 68 -9.31 -11.43 -25.13
C GLU A 68 -9.19 -12.29 -26.39
N LYS A 69 -9.65 -11.79 -27.54
CA LYS A 69 -9.49 -12.47 -28.83
C LYS A 69 -8.03 -12.68 -29.22
N CYS A 70 -7.18 -11.68 -29.01
CA CYS A 70 -5.74 -11.78 -29.27
C CYS A 70 -5.07 -12.82 -28.37
N ASN A 71 -5.36 -12.78 -27.06
CA ASN A 71 -4.85 -13.75 -26.10
C ASN A 71 -5.30 -15.18 -26.42
N LEU A 72 -6.56 -15.36 -26.84
CA LEU A 72 -7.08 -16.67 -27.22
C LEU A 72 -6.35 -17.22 -28.46
N ALA A 73 -6.16 -16.38 -29.48
CA ALA A 73 -5.40 -16.77 -30.67
C ALA A 73 -3.93 -17.11 -30.35
N MET A 74 -3.30 -16.33 -29.47
CA MET A 74 -1.92 -16.58 -29.02
C MET A 74 -1.83 -17.91 -28.24
N THR A 75 -2.78 -18.16 -27.35
CA THR A 75 -2.86 -19.42 -26.58
C THR A 75 -3.02 -20.61 -27.52
N GLN A 76 -3.90 -20.53 -28.51
CA GLN A 76 -4.07 -21.57 -29.52
C GLN A 76 -2.79 -21.82 -30.33
N ASN A 77 -2.03 -20.77 -30.65
CA ASN A 77 -0.76 -20.90 -31.34
C ASN A 77 0.27 -21.67 -30.48
N TYR A 78 0.43 -21.27 -29.21
CA TYR A 78 1.33 -21.97 -28.29
C TYR A 78 0.92 -23.41 -28.03
N GLU A 79 -0.38 -23.68 -27.93
CA GLU A 79 -0.90 -25.04 -27.82
C GLU A 79 -0.54 -25.88 -29.05
N GLY A 80 -0.69 -25.32 -30.26
CA GLY A 80 -0.29 -25.97 -31.51
C GLY A 80 1.22 -26.26 -31.59
N GLN A 81 2.06 -25.32 -31.17
CA GLN A 81 3.51 -25.53 -31.08
C GLN A 81 3.86 -26.63 -30.07
N LEU A 82 3.21 -26.62 -28.90
CA LEU A 82 3.41 -27.64 -27.87
C LEU A 82 2.99 -29.03 -28.36
N GLN A 83 1.87 -29.15 -29.07
CA GLN A 83 1.43 -30.41 -29.67
C GLN A 83 2.44 -30.90 -30.72
N THR A 84 2.98 -30.01 -31.55
CA THR A 84 4.02 -30.34 -32.54
C THR A 84 5.28 -30.85 -31.86
N LEU A 85 5.73 -30.19 -30.79
CA LEU A 85 6.90 -30.60 -30.02
C LEU A 85 6.69 -31.96 -29.35
N LYS A 86 5.50 -32.20 -28.76
CA LYS A 86 5.12 -33.50 -28.23
C LYS A 86 5.20 -34.59 -29.29
N ALA A 87 4.69 -34.34 -30.50
CA ALA A 87 4.76 -35.30 -31.59
C ALA A 87 6.21 -35.58 -32.04
N GLN A 88 7.07 -34.57 -32.09
CA GLN A 88 8.51 -34.75 -32.35
C GLN A 88 9.19 -35.58 -31.26
N PHE A 89 8.88 -35.31 -29.99
CA PHE A 89 9.40 -36.08 -28.87
C PHE A 89 8.96 -37.54 -28.94
N SER A 90 7.69 -37.82 -29.25
CA SER A 90 7.22 -39.20 -29.46
C SER A 90 7.95 -39.89 -30.60
N LYS A 91 8.22 -39.19 -31.72
CA LYS A 91 9.02 -39.74 -32.83
C LYS A 91 10.46 -40.05 -32.39
N LEU A 92 11.09 -39.14 -31.65
CA LEU A 92 12.44 -39.31 -31.14
C LEU A 92 12.52 -40.49 -30.16
N THR A 93 11.60 -40.59 -29.21
CA THR A 93 11.49 -41.71 -28.27
C THR A 93 11.34 -43.04 -29.01
N ASN A 94 10.44 -43.11 -30.00
CA ASN A 94 10.28 -44.32 -30.82
C ASN A 94 11.56 -44.66 -31.60
N SER A 95 12.28 -43.66 -32.11
CA SER A 95 13.56 -43.88 -32.82
C SER A 95 14.65 -44.40 -31.86
N PHE A 96 14.70 -43.88 -30.65
CA PHE A 96 15.63 -44.30 -29.60
C PHE A 96 15.35 -45.74 -29.15
N GLU A 97 14.08 -46.08 -28.91
CA GLU A 97 13.68 -47.45 -28.57
C GLU A 97 14.05 -48.45 -29.69
N LYS A 98 13.82 -48.09 -30.96
CA LYS A 98 14.25 -48.90 -32.10
C LYS A 98 15.76 -49.11 -32.13
N LEU A 99 16.55 -48.05 -31.91
CA LEU A 99 18.01 -48.13 -31.85
C LEU A 99 18.48 -49.02 -30.69
N ARG A 100 17.88 -48.86 -29.50
CA ARG A 100 18.17 -49.67 -28.32
C ARG A 100 17.87 -51.15 -28.55
N LEU A 101 16.73 -51.47 -29.16
CA LEU A 101 16.37 -52.84 -29.54
C LEU A 101 17.32 -53.41 -30.59
N HIS A 102 17.76 -52.60 -31.56
CA HIS A 102 18.76 -53.00 -32.56
C HIS A 102 20.10 -53.34 -31.90
N GLN A 103 20.63 -52.47 -31.04
CA GLN A 103 21.87 -52.72 -30.29
C GLN A 103 21.77 -53.99 -29.42
N LEU A 104 20.64 -54.20 -28.74
CA LEU A 104 20.42 -55.41 -27.94
C LEU A 104 20.41 -56.68 -28.81
N LYS A 105 19.78 -56.63 -29.99
CA LYS A 105 19.81 -57.74 -30.96
C LYS A 105 21.24 -57.97 -31.47
N GLN A 106 21.96 -56.92 -31.85
CA GLN A 106 23.35 -57.00 -32.33
C GLN A 106 24.29 -57.62 -31.28
N ASN A 107 24.15 -57.24 -30.01
CA ASN A 107 24.92 -57.82 -28.90
C ASN A 107 24.59 -59.30 -28.65
N LYS A 108 23.33 -59.71 -28.87
CA LYS A 108 22.94 -61.14 -28.82
C LYS A 108 23.54 -61.95 -29.98
N PHE A 109 23.71 -61.36 -31.16
CA PHE A 109 24.41 -61.98 -32.29
C PHE A 109 25.93 -62.07 -32.05
N ARG A 110 26.59 -60.98 -31.60
CA ARG A 110 28.02 -61.00 -31.21
C ARG A 110 28.35 -62.04 -30.13
N ARG A 111 27.44 -62.28 -29.17
CA ARG A 111 27.62 -63.33 -28.14
C ARG A 111 27.48 -64.77 -28.68
N LYS A 112 26.87 -64.96 -29.86
CA LYS A 112 26.72 -66.29 -30.48
C LYS A 112 27.88 -66.65 -31.41
N GLU A 113 28.66 -65.67 -31.89
CA GLU A 113 29.71 -65.90 -32.89
C GLU A 113 31.14 -66.03 -32.33
N VAL A 114 31.42 -65.75 -31.06
CA VAL A 114 32.78 -65.91 -30.50
C VAL A 114 32.75 -66.42 -29.05
N PRO A 115 33.18 -67.67 -28.78
CA PRO A 115 33.26 -68.21 -27.42
C PRO A 115 34.43 -67.72 -26.55
N HIS A 116 35.43 -67.00 -27.09
CA HIS A 116 36.74 -66.82 -26.43
C HIS A 116 37.28 -65.39 -26.22
N LEU A 117 36.43 -64.37 -26.06
CA LEU A 117 36.86 -63.03 -25.64
C LEU A 117 35.97 -62.50 -24.51
N LYS A 118 35.99 -63.20 -23.37
CA LYS A 118 35.13 -62.88 -22.21
C LYS A 118 35.86 -62.22 -21.05
N GLU A 119 37.14 -61.87 -21.15
CA GLU A 119 37.94 -61.56 -19.95
C GLU A 119 38.29 -60.07 -19.75
N GLU A 120 38.33 -59.23 -20.80
CA GLU A 120 38.74 -57.82 -20.64
C GLU A 120 37.57 -56.85 -20.33
N MET A 121 36.43 -56.97 -21.02
CA MET A 121 35.27 -56.10 -20.79
C MET A 121 34.55 -56.23 -19.43
N PRO A 122 34.57 -57.38 -18.71
CA PRO A 122 34.05 -57.44 -17.34
C PRO A 122 34.93 -56.67 -16.35
N PHE A 123 36.24 -56.60 -16.60
CA PHE A 123 37.19 -56.00 -15.67
C PHE A 123 37.08 -54.47 -15.61
N GLU A 124 36.89 -53.81 -16.76
CA GLU A 124 36.68 -52.35 -16.81
C GLU A 124 35.34 -51.94 -16.20
N LEU A 125 34.27 -52.70 -16.45
CA LEU A 125 32.97 -52.45 -15.83
C LEU A 125 33.02 -52.65 -14.31
N ASN A 126 33.75 -53.67 -13.85
CA ASN A 126 33.91 -53.95 -12.42
C ASN A 126 34.77 -52.90 -11.72
N ASN A 127 35.82 -52.40 -12.38
CA ASN A 127 36.65 -51.29 -11.90
C ASN A 127 35.84 -49.98 -11.81
N LEU A 128 35.04 -49.66 -12.83
CA LEU A 128 34.17 -48.49 -12.80
C LEU A 128 33.09 -48.60 -11.70
N ASN A 129 32.54 -49.80 -11.49
CA ASN A 129 31.57 -50.05 -10.42
C ASN A 129 32.21 -49.91 -9.02
N GLN A 130 33.44 -50.38 -8.85
CA GLN A 130 34.21 -50.19 -7.62
C GLN A 130 34.47 -48.70 -7.35
N LYS A 131 34.87 -47.94 -8.38
CA LYS A 131 35.07 -46.49 -8.27
C LYS A 131 33.77 -45.73 -7.96
N LEU A 132 32.64 -46.20 -8.49
CA LEU A 132 31.32 -45.66 -8.17
C LEU A 132 30.95 -45.91 -6.70
N GLU A 133 31.22 -47.11 -6.17
CA GLU A 133 31.00 -47.41 -4.76
C GLU A 133 31.92 -46.60 -3.84
N GLU A 134 33.17 -46.33 -4.25
CA GLU A 134 34.06 -45.43 -3.52
C GLU A 134 33.53 -43.99 -3.47
N PHE A 135 32.96 -43.48 -4.58
CA PHE A 135 32.31 -42.17 -4.57
C PHE A 135 31.04 -42.16 -3.71
N ARG A 136 30.25 -43.24 -3.72
CA ARG A 136 29.09 -43.38 -2.81
C ARG A 136 29.52 -43.40 -1.35
N ALA A 137 30.60 -44.10 -1.01
CA ALA A 137 31.14 -44.13 0.34
C ALA A 137 31.65 -42.74 0.78
N LYS A 138 32.36 -42.02 -0.10
CA LYS A 138 32.79 -40.64 0.15
C LYS A 138 31.60 -39.68 0.33
N SER A 139 30.56 -39.80 -0.49
CA SER A 139 29.34 -38.99 -0.33
C SER A 139 28.74 -39.20 1.05
N ARG A 140 28.59 -40.45 1.50
CA ARG A 140 28.06 -40.76 2.84
C ARG A 140 28.92 -40.21 3.96
N GLU A 141 30.24 -40.11 3.76
CA GLU A 141 31.13 -39.52 4.75
C GLU A 141 30.99 -37.99 4.80
N TRP A 142 30.84 -37.34 3.65
CA TRP A 142 30.53 -35.91 3.59
C TRP A 142 29.18 -35.60 4.25
N ASP A 143 28.16 -36.42 4.04
CA ASP A 143 26.85 -36.28 4.70
C ASP A 143 26.99 -36.37 6.24
N LYS A 144 27.83 -37.28 6.75
CA LYS A 144 28.12 -37.35 8.20
C LYS A 144 28.82 -36.09 8.69
N GLN A 145 29.81 -35.58 7.95
CA GLN A 145 30.51 -34.34 8.31
C GLN A 145 29.56 -33.14 8.30
N GLU A 146 28.66 -33.05 7.32
CA GLU A 146 27.62 -32.02 7.27
C GLU A 146 26.73 -32.09 8.51
N ILE A 147 26.24 -33.27 8.90
CA ILE A 147 25.42 -33.44 10.10
C ILE A 147 26.19 -33.02 11.37
N LEU A 148 27.48 -33.36 11.47
CA LEU A 148 28.31 -32.94 12.60
C LEU A 148 28.45 -31.42 12.67
N TYR A 149 28.76 -30.76 11.55
CA TYR A 149 28.86 -29.30 11.51
C TYR A 149 27.52 -28.61 11.77
N GLN A 150 26.41 -29.14 11.23
CA GLN A 150 25.07 -28.68 11.51
C GLN A 150 24.77 -28.74 13.02
N THR A 151 25.13 -29.85 13.67
CA THR A 151 24.95 -30.05 15.11
C THR A 151 25.79 -29.06 15.92
N HIS A 152 27.05 -28.85 15.53
CA HIS A 152 27.91 -27.84 16.15
C HIS A 152 27.32 -26.43 16.02
N LEU A 153 26.81 -26.04 14.85
CA LEU A 153 26.16 -24.76 14.64
C LEU A 153 24.93 -24.57 15.54
N VAL A 154 24.08 -25.60 15.66
CA VAL A 154 22.90 -25.55 16.55
C VAL A 154 23.32 -25.40 18.01
N SER A 155 24.36 -26.11 18.46
CA SER A 155 24.86 -25.95 19.83
C SER A 155 25.46 -24.57 20.10
N LEU A 156 26.16 -23.98 19.13
CA LEU A 156 26.71 -22.61 19.22
C LEU A 156 25.59 -21.58 19.28
N ASP A 157 24.55 -21.71 18.46
CA ASP A 157 23.37 -20.83 18.48
C ASP A 157 22.66 -20.90 19.84
N ALA A 158 22.49 -22.11 20.40
CA ALA A 158 21.94 -22.30 21.73
C ALA A 158 22.78 -21.61 22.82
N GLN A 159 24.11 -21.70 22.75
CA GLN A 159 25.01 -20.99 23.67
C GLN A 159 24.89 -19.47 23.52
N GLN A 160 24.86 -18.95 22.30
CA GLN A 160 24.68 -17.52 22.01
C GLN A 160 23.35 -17.02 22.59
N LYS A 161 22.28 -17.80 22.46
CA LYS A 161 20.96 -17.45 23.00
C LYS A 161 20.95 -17.35 24.52
N ILE A 162 21.59 -18.31 25.21
CA ILE A 162 21.73 -18.30 26.67
C ILE A 162 22.56 -17.08 27.12
N LEU A 163 23.66 -16.77 26.41
CA LEU A 163 24.49 -15.61 26.72
C LEU A 163 23.71 -14.30 26.53
N SER A 164 22.94 -14.19 25.44
CA SER A 164 22.06 -13.04 25.18
C SER A 164 21.02 -12.87 26.28
N GLU A 165 20.41 -13.97 26.74
CA GLU A 165 19.46 -13.94 27.84
C GLU A 165 20.09 -13.46 29.15
N LYS A 166 21.32 -13.91 29.47
CA LYS A 166 22.08 -13.39 30.62
C LYS A 166 22.41 -11.91 30.49
N CYS A 167 22.83 -11.45 29.32
CA CYS A 167 23.08 -10.02 29.07
C CYS A 167 21.81 -9.18 29.30
N ASN A 168 20.66 -9.65 28.82
CA ASN A 168 19.37 -9.00 29.04
C ASN A 168 19.00 -8.96 30.53
N GLN A 169 19.27 -10.03 31.29
CA GLN A 169 19.05 -10.06 32.74
C GLN A 169 19.93 -9.03 33.47
N PHE A 170 21.23 -8.96 33.14
CA PHE A 170 22.12 -7.94 33.71
C PHE A 170 21.70 -6.52 33.33
N GLN A 171 21.23 -6.30 32.11
CA GLN A 171 20.72 -4.99 31.68
C GLN A 171 19.49 -4.57 32.50
N LYS A 172 18.53 -5.48 32.69
CA LYS A 172 17.35 -5.23 33.55
C LYS A 172 17.75 -4.96 35.00
N GLN A 173 18.73 -5.69 35.52
CA GLN A 173 19.25 -5.48 36.87
C GLN A 173 19.91 -4.10 37.01
N ALA A 174 20.73 -3.68 36.04
CA ALA A 174 21.34 -2.36 36.02
C ALA A 174 20.30 -1.22 35.96
N GLN A 175 19.25 -1.39 35.13
CA GLN A 175 18.14 -0.44 35.06
C GLN A 175 17.39 -0.33 36.40
N SER A 176 17.16 -1.45 37.10
CA SER A 176 16.54 -1.44 38.44
C SER A 176 17.37 -0.66 39.46
N TYR A 177 18.70 -0.84 39.47
CA TYR A 177 19.58 -0.06 40.35
C TYR A 177 19.57 1.44 39.99
N HIS A 178 19.53 1.78 38.71
CA HIS A 178 19.44 3.17 38.27
C HIS A 178 18.13 3.83 38.74
N THR A 179 17.00 3.13 38.64
CA THR A 179 15.70 3.61 39.13
C THR A 179 15.70 3.82 40.65
N GLN A 180 16.32 2.90 41.41
CA GLN A 180 16.46 3.05 42.87
C GLN A 180 17.34 4.23 43.28
N LEU A 181 18.42 4.51 42.53
CA LEU A 181 19.28 5.67 42.75
C LEU A 181 18.55 6.99 42.46
N ASN A 182 17.75 7.03 41.39
CA ASN A 182 16.96 8.22 41.05
C ASN A 182 15.85 8.47 42.10
N GLY A 183 15.20 7.42 42.61
CA GLY A 183 14.22 7.54 43.69
C GLY A 183 14.81 8.09 45.01
N LYS A 184 16.06 7.73 45.35
CA LYS A 184 16.76 8.27 46.53
C LYS A 184 17.25 9.71 46.37
N LYS A 185 17.46 10.20 45.14
CA LYS A 185 17.79 11.61 44.90
C LYS A 185 16.60 12.53 45.20
N GLN A 186 15.37 12.07 44.93
CA GLN A 186 14.15 12.83 45.25
C GLN A 186 13.87 12.91 46.77
N SER A 187 14.23 11.89 47.55
CA SER A 187 14.02 11.92 49.02
C SER A 187 15.03 12.78 49.80
N ILE A 188 16.09 13.29 49.16
CA ILE A 188 17.13 14.12 49.80
C ILE A 188 16.80 15.62 49.67
N GLU A 189 15.91 16.01 48.75
CA GLU A 189 15.46 17.40 48.61
C GLU A 189 14.40 17.83 49.67
N ASP A 190 13.71 16.88 50.32
CA ASP A 190 12.60 17.14 51.25
C ASP A 190 13.02 17.29 52.74
N SER A 191 14.28 17.59 53.07
CA SER A 191 14.71 17.67 54.49
C SER A 191 15.75 18.75 54.78
N SER A 192 15.30 19.99 55.05
CA SER A 192 15.77 20.95 56.10
C SER A 192 15.34 22.42 55.78
N PRO A 193 15.27 23.35 56.76
CA PRO A 193 14.39 23.41 57.94
C PRO A 193 13.61 24.75 58.06
N GLU A 194 12.72 24.81 59.06
CA GLU A 194 11.77 25.87 59.44
C GLU A 194 12.32 27.30 59.60
N ILE A 195 11.53 28.30 59.19
CA ILE A 195 11.50 29.67 59.77
C ILE A 195 10.02 30.02 60.07
N PRO A 196 9.66 30.48 61.29
CA PRO A 196 8.27 30.71 61.68
C PRO A 196 7.78 32.12 61.33
N ARG A 197 6.54 32.24 60.81
CA ARG A 197 5.80 33.51 60.80
C ARG A 197 4.40 33.37 61.38
N LEU A 198 4.19 34.21 62.39
CA LEU A 198 2.97 34.58 63.09
C LEU A 198 1.74 34.76 62.19
N VAL A 199 0.63 34.19 62.66
CA VAL A 199 -0.70 34.80 62.88
C VAL A 199 -1.18 35.87 61.89
N CYS A 200 -2.25 35.58 61.15
CA CYS A 200 -3.42 36.44 60.98
C CYS A 200 -4.66 35.60 60.58
N GLU A 201 -5.83 36.11 60.96
CA GLU A 201 -7.16 35.49 60.91
C GLU A 201 -7.67 35.07 59.50
N PRO A 202 -8.62 34.13 59.41
CA PRO A 202 -9.08 33.58 58.14
C PRO A 202 -10.14 34.48 57.51
N ASP A 203 -9.74 35.34 56.57
CA ASP A 203 -10.66 36.08 55.71
C ASP A 203 -10.97 35.28 54.43
N SER A 204 -12.27 35.16 54.14
CA SER A 204 -12.91 34.51 52.97
C SER A 204 -12.39 34.90 51.56
N THR A 205 -11.38 35.77 51.47
CA THR A 205 -10.63 36.12 50.26
C THR A 205 -9.52 35.12 49.91
N CYS A 206 -9.08 34.26 50.84
CA CYS A 206 -8.03 33.26 50.56
C CYS A 206 -8.54 32.14 49.64
N GLU A 207 -9.76 31.63 49.87
CA GLU A 207 -10.35 30.54 49.06
C GLU A 207 -10.67 30.96 47.61
N THR A 208 -10.85 32.26 47.34
CA THR A 208 -11.02 32.76 45.96
C THR A 208 -9.68 32.86 45.25
N SER A 209 -8.64 33.35 45.93
CA SER A 209 -7.26 33.38 45.40
C SER A 209 -6.72 31.98 45.09
N GLU A 210 -6.94 31.00 45.96
CA GLU A 210 -6.50 29.60 45.76
C GLU A 210 -7.24 28.93 44.60
N ARG A 211 -8.54 29.21 44.41
CA ARG A 211 -9.32 28.72 43.27
C ARG A 211 -8.86 29.33 41.95
N ASP A 212 -8.60 30.63 41.93
CA ASP A 212 -8.08 31.31 40.74
C ASP A 212 -6.67 30.83 40.39
N GLU A 213 -5.81 30.60 41.39
CA GLU A 213 -4.48 30.03 41.20
C GLU A 213 -4.53 28.61 40.63
N PHE A 214 -5.45 27.77 41.12
CA PHE A 214 -5.70 26.43 40.57
C PHE A 214 -6.24 26.46 39.13
N ILE A 215 -7.12 27.41 38.80
CA ILE A 215 -7.63 27.60 37.43
C ILE A 215 -6.50 28.05 36.50
N ILE A 216 -5.67 29.00 36.96
CA ILE A 216 -4.50 29.47 36.21
C ILE A 216 -3.53 28.32 35.96
N GLU A 217 -3.28 27.47 36.96
CA GLU A 217 -2.37 26.33 36.80
C GLU A 217 -2.93 25.27 35.83
N LYS A 218 -4.25 25.03 35.87
CA LYS A 218 -4.92 24.19 34.86
C LYS A 218 -4.82 24.78 33.45
N LEU A 219 -5.00 26.08 33.30
CA LEU A 219 -4.86 26.76 32.01
C LEU A 219 -3.41 26.71 31.51
N LYS A 220 -2.41 26.91 32.37
CA LYS A 220 -0.99 26.76 32.02
C LYS A 220 -0.67 25.33 31.57
N SER A 221 -1.17 24.33 32.28
CA SER A 221 -1.01 22.92 31.90
C SER A 221 -1.65 22.64 30.54
N ALA A 222 -2.89 23.09 30.31
CA ALA A 222 -3.57 22.93 29.03
C ALA A 222 -2.84 23.65 27.88
N VAL A 223 -2.31 24.85 28.11
CA VAL A 223 -1.50 25.57 27.11
C VAL A 223 -0.20 24.83 26.81
N SER A 224 0.45 24.26 27.83
CA SER A 224 1.66 23.43 27.68
C SER A 224 1.37 22.16 26.86
N GLU A 225 0.27 21.47 27.14
CA GLU A 225 -0.18 20.31 26.37
C GLU A 225 -0.51 20.65 24.90
N ILE A 226 -1.18 21.78 24.67
CA ILE A 226 -1.47 22.28 23.31
C ILE A 226 -0.16 22.62 22.58
N ALA A 227 0.81 23.24 23.24
CA ALA A 227 2.12 23.54 22.65
C ALA A 227 2.89 22.27 22.27
N LEU A 228 2.89 21.25 23.14
CA LEU A 228 3.49 19.95 22.85
C LEU A 228 2.79 19.23 21.69
N SER A 229 1.46 19.26 21.65
CA SER A 229 0.66 18.69 20.55
C SER A 229 0.95 19.39 19.22
N ARG A 230 1.02 20.72 19.22
CA ARG A 230 1.38 21.52 18.04
C ARG A 230 2.78 21.18 17.52
N ASN A 231 3.76 21.04 18.41
CA ASN A 231 5.12 20.68 18.01
C ASN A 231 5.17 19.27 17.38
N LYS A 232 4.47 18.29 17.97
CA LYS A 232 4.38 16.94 17.39
C LYS A 232 3.74 16.95 16.00
N LEU A 233 2.64 17.69 15.83
CA LEU A 233 1.99 17.84 14.52
C LEU A 233 2.92 18.52 13.50
N GLN A 234 3.71 19.49 13.94
CA GLN A 234 4.69 20.16 13.07
C GLN A 234 5.80 19.18 12.63
N ASP A 235 6.31 18.35 13.53
CA ASP A 235 7.32 17.33 13.23
C ASP A 235 6.77 16.26 12.27
N GLU A 236 5.54 15.79 12.51
CA GLU A 236 4.84 14.85 11.62
C GLU A 236 4.63 15.46 10.23
N ASN A 237 4.25 16.73 10.15
CA ASN A 237 4.05 17.43 8.89
C ASN A 237 5.39 17.58 8.12
N GLN A 238 6.50 17.88 8.80
CA GLN A 238 7.82 17.90 8.18
C GLN A 238 8.24 16.51 7.67
N LYS A 239 7.94 15.45 8.41
CA LYS A 239 8.22 14.08 7.99
C LYS A 239 7.41 13.68 6.75
N LEU A 240 6.11 13.99 6.74
CA LEU A 240 5.24 13.75 5.58
C LEU A 240 5.72 14.54 4.35
N LEU A 241 6.18 15.78 4.53
CA LEU A 241 6.74 16.57 3.44
C LEU A 241 8.02 15.94 2.86
N GLN A 242 8.89 15.37 3.71
CA GLN A 242 10.08 14.64 3.26
C GLN A 242 9.71 13.35 2.52
N GLU A 243 8.75 12.58 3.04
CA GLU A 243 8.23 11.37 2.39
C GLU A 243 7.62 11.70 1.02
N LEU A 244 6.79 12.74 0.93
CA LEU A 244 6.21 13.22 -0.34
C LEU A 244 7.30 13.59 -1.35
N LYS A 245 8.35 14.28 -0.90
CA LYS A 245 9.51 14.62 -1.76
C LYS A 245 10.30 13.39 -2.19
N MET A 246 10.34 12.34 -1.37
CA MET A 246 10.96 11.05 -1.76
C MET A 246 10.13 10.35 -2.83
N TYR A 247 8.82 10.23 -2.62
CA TYR A 247 7.91 9.63 -3.60
C TYR A 247 7.91 10.38 -4.93
N GLN A 248 7.95 11.71 -4.91
CA GLN A 248 8.05 12.51 -6.13
C GLN A 248 9.33 12.18 -6.93
N ARG A 249 10.48 12.04 -6.27
CA ARG A 249 11.73 11.63 -6.95
C ARG A 249 11.66 10.22 -7.48
N GLN A 250 11.00 9.31 -6.76
CA GLN A 250 10.80 7.94 -7.21
C GLN A 250 9.92 7.87 -8.46
N CYS A 251 8.85 8.68 -8.53
CA CYS A 251 8.03 8.81 -9.73
C CYS A 251 8.86 9.32 -10.91
N GLN A 252 9.65 10.38 -10.73
CA GLN A 252 10.53 10.92 -11.77
C GLN A 252 11.56 9.89 -12.26
N ALA A 253 12.17 9.12 -11.35
CA ALA A 253 13.10 8.06 -11.72
C ALA A 253 12.42 6.93 -12.52
N MET A 254 11.19 6.57 -12.15
CA MET A 254 10.42 5.57 -12.86
C MET A 254 9.99 6.04 -14.25
N GLU A 255 9.57 7.30 -14.39
CA GLU A 255 9.26 7.94 -15.67
C GLU A 255 10.47 8.01 -16.59
N ALA A 256 11.65 8.31 -16.04
CA ALA A 256 12.90 8.29 -16.79
C ALA A 256 13.25 6.87 -17.28
N GLY A 257 13.14 5.86 -16.41
CA GLY A 257 13.36 4.45 -16.78
C GLY A 257 12.36 3.95 -17.83
N LEU A 258 11.09 4.34 -17.73
CA LEU A 258 10.09 4.04 -18.76
C LEU A 258 10.43 4.70 -20.11
N SER A 259 10.93 5.93 -20.08
CA SER A 259 11.35 6.64 -21.29
C SER A 259 12.55 5.97 -21.95
N GLU A 260 13.51 5.48 -21.16
CA GLU A 260 14.67 4.73 -21.63
C GLU A 260 14.26 3.41 -22.30
N VAL A 261 13.44 2.59 -21.62
CA VAL A 261 12.94 1.31 -22.19
C VAL A 261 12.14 1.55 -23.46
N LYS A 262 11.35 2.63 -23.53
CA LYS A 262 10.62 3.00 -24.74
C LYS A 262 11.56 3.34 -25.91
N SER A 263 12.65 4.05 -25.63
CA SER A 263 13.67 4.37 -26.64
C SER A 263 14.43 3.13 -27.12
N GLU A 264 14.73 2.19 -26.20
CA GLU A 264 15.38 0.93 -26.54
C GLU A 264 14.46 0.07 -27.41
N LEU A 265 13.17 -0.04 -27.05
CA LEU A 265 12.18 -0.77 -27.84
C LEU A 265 12.07 -0.21 -29.26
N GLN A 266 11.99 1.12 -29.39
CA GLN A 266 11.97 1.77 -30.70
C GLN A 266 13.22 1.44 -31.53
N SER A 267 14.41 1.46 -30.91
CA SER A 267 15.66 1.10 -31.60
C SER A 267 15.70 -0.36 -32.05
N ARG A 268 15.12 -1.28 -31.27
CA ARG A 268 15.00 -2.69 -31.63
C ARG A 268 14.02 -2.87 -32.80
N ASP A 269 12.92 -2.14 -32.82
CA ASP A 269 11.97 -2.14 -33.94
C ASP A 269 12.62 -1.58 -35.22
N ASP A 270 13.46 -0.54 -35.10
CA ASP A 270 14.27 -0.02 -36.22
C ASP A 270 15.23 -1.08 -36.77
N LEU A 271 15.96 -1.78 -35.89
CA LEU A 271 16.86 -2.86 -36.28
C LEU A 271 16.11 -4.02 -36.95
N LEU A 272 14.96 -4.42 -36.42
CA LEU A 272 14.13 -5.47 -37.01
C LEU A 272 13.64 -5.07 -38.41
N ARG A 273 13.28 -3.80 -38.64
CA ARG A 273 12.95 -3.30 -39.98
C ARG A 273 14.13 -3.41 -40.94
N ILE A 274 15.34 -3.10 -40.49
CA ILE A 274 16.56 -3.22 -41.31
C ILE A 274 16.80 -4.68 -41.70
N ILE A 275 16.77 -5.60 -40.72
CA ILE A 275 16.97 -7.04 -40.96
C ILE A 275 15.91 -7.59 -41.92
N GLU A 276 14.65 -7.18 -41.78
CA GLU A 276 13.57 -7.59 -42.68
C GLU A 276 13.83 -7.09 -44.13
N MET A 277 14.30 -5.86 -44.29
CA MET A 277 14.69 -5.32 -45.60
C MET A 277 15.86 -6.10 -46.21
N GLU A 278 16.89 -6.41 -45.43
CA GLU A 278 18.04 -7.22 -45.88
C GLU A 278 17.61 -8.62 -46.30
N ARG A 279 16.73 -9.28 -45.52
CA ARG A 279 16.17 -10.59 -45.87
C ARG A 279 15.46 -10.54 -47.22
N LEU A 280 14.63 -9.51 -47.44
CA LEU A 280 13.91 -9.32 -48.72
C LEU A 280 14.86 -9.02 -49.88
N GLN A 281 15.97 -8.33 -49.63
CA GLN A 281 17.00 -8.06 -50.63
C GLN A 281 17.75 -9.34 -51.02
N LEU A 282 18.22 -10.12 -50.04
CA LEU A 282 18.89 -11.40 -50.28
C LEU A 282 17.97 -12.38 -51.03
N HIS A 283 16.67 -12.40 -50.69
CA HIS A 283 15.70 -13.23 -51.40
C HIS A 283 15.56 -12.82 -52.88
N ARG A 284 15.58 -11.51 -53.17
CA ARG A 284 15.61 -10.99 -54.55
C ARG A 284 16.90 -11.35 -55.28
N GLU A 285 18.05 -11.31 -54.60
CA GLU A 285 19.35 -11.68 -55.20
C GLU A 285 19.42 -13.18 -55.51
N LEU A 286 18.93 -14.04 -54.62
CA LEU A 286 18.83 -15.49 -54.86
C LEU A 286 17.96 -15.83 -56.07
N LEU A 287 16.82 -15.14 -56.24
CA LEU A 287 15.97 -15.28 -57.43
C LEU A 287 16.73 -14.95 -58.72
N LYS A 288 17.45 -13.81 -58.74
CA LYS A 288 18.28 -13.42 -59.89
C LYS A 288 19.40 -14.41 -60.17
N LEU A 289 20.02 -14.97 -59.13
CA LEU A 289 21.09 -15.98 -59.28
C LEU A 289 20.55 -17.28 -59.87
N GLY A 290 19.38 -17.73 -59.44
CA GLY A 290 18.70 -18.90 -59.99
C GLY A 290 18.32 -18.75 -61.47
N GLU A 291 17.85 -17.57 -61.88
CA GLU A 291 17.58 -17.25 -63.29
C GLU A 291 18.88 -17.27 -64.13
N SER A 292 19.96 -16.70 -63.60
CA SER A 292 21.28 -16.70 -64.24
C SER A 292 21.83 -18.12 -64.40
N GLN A 293 21.66 -18.97 -63.40
CA GLN A 293 22.12 -20.36 -63.41
C GLN A 293 21.31 -21.22 -64.40
N SER A 294 19.99 -21.01 -64.48
CA SER A 294 19.11 -21.63 -65.48
C SER A 294 19.51 -21.26 -66.91
N THR A 295 19.81 -19.99 -67.19
CA THR A 295 20.27 -19.58 -68.53
C THR A 295 21.63 -20.19 -68.91
N GLN A 296 22.54 -20.33 -67.95
CA GLN A 296 23.84 -20.98 -68.16
C GLN A 296 23.74 -22.50 -68.34
N GLU A 297 22.84 -23.16 -67.60
CA GLU A 297 22.59 -24.60 -67.72
C GLU A 297 21.90 -24.93 -69.04
N ASN A 298 20.96 -24.09 -69.49
CA ASN A 298 20.35 -24.19 -70.82
C ASN A 298 21.38 -23.99 -71.95
N LYS A 299 22.39 -23.12 -71.77
CA LYS A 299 23.50 -22.94 -72.71
C LYS A 299 24.43 -24.17 -72.76
N LYS A 300 24.78 -24.74 -71.61
CA LYS A 300 25.58 -26.00 -71.51
C LYS A 300 24.85 -27.20 -72.11
N ARG A 301 23.53 -27.28 -71.98
CA ARG A 301 22.72 -28.35 -72.57
C ARG A 301 22.69 -28.29 -74.11
N LEU A 302 22.83 -27.09 -74.67
CA LEU A 302 22.91 -26.86 -76.12
C LEU A 302 24.31 -27.15 -76.68
N GLU A 303 25.38 -26.84 -75.96
CA GLU A 303 26.78 -27.11 -76.35
C GLU A 303 27.20 -28.59 -76.20
N SER A 304 26.53 -29.34 -75.31
CA SER A 304 26.80 -30.78 -75.07
C SER A 304 26.34 -31.72 -76.21
N SER A 305 25.53 -31.24 -77.17
CA SER A 305 24.97 -32.09 -78.24
C SER A 305 25.89 -32.33 -79.44
N TYR A 306 27.11 -31.77 -79.49
CA TYR A 306 28.04 -32.00 -80.60
C TYR A 306 29.51 -32.17 -80.14
N SER A 307 29.94 -33.41 -79.88
CA SER A 307 31.17 -34.01 -80.47
C SER A 307 31.57 -35.37 -79.84
N PRO A 308 32.11 -36.33 -80.62
CA PRO A 308 32.55 -37.64 -80.15
C PRO A 308 34.09 -37.74 -79.99
N SER A 309 34.60 -38.40 -78.93
CA SER A 309 35.98 -38.92 -78.95
C SER A 309 36.19 -40.08 -77.97
N ILE A 310 36.00 -41.29 -78.50
CA ILE A 310 36.60 -42.53 -78.03
C ILE A 310 38.08 -42.47 -78.43
N LYS A 311 38.97 -41.96 -77.58
CA LYS A 311 40.44 -42.05 -77.78
C LYS A 311 41.28 -41.86 -76.51
N GLU A 312 40.66 -41.69 -75.35
CA GLU A 312 41.40 -41.36 -74.10
C GLU A 312 41.68 -42.57 -73.19
N THR A 313 41.09 -43.73 -73.47
CA THR A 313 41.22 -44.95 -72.64
C THR A 313 42.38 -45.86 -73.04
N GLU A 314 43.01 -45.65 -74.19
CA GLU A 314 44.18 -46.45 -74.63
C GLU A 314 45.53 -45.84 -74.20
N LYS A 315 45.59 -44.54 -73.89
CA LYS A 315 46.83 -43.89 -73.42
C LYS A 315 47.15 -44.26 -71.96
N LYS A 316 46.13 -44.48 -71.13
CA LYS A 316 46.28 -44.82 -69.70
C LYS A 316 46.70 -46.26 -69.42
N ARG A 317 46.75 -47.14 -70.43
CA ARG A 317 47.17 -48.55 -70.25
C ARG A 317 48.67 -48.78 -70.50
N LYS A 318 49.38 -47.83 -71.11
CA LYS A 318 50.81 -47.98 -71.47
C LYS A 318 51.80 -47.32 -70.50
N GLU A 319 51.33 -46.61 -69.47
CA GLU A 319 52.18 -45.94 -68.48
C GLU A 319 52.47 -46.79 -67.22
N LEU A 320 51.87 -48.00 -67.10
CA LEU A 320 52.05 -48.86 -65.92
C LEU A 320 53.32 -49.74 -65.93
N PHE A 321 54.17 -49.69 -66.96
CA PHE A 321 55.29 -50.63 -67.13
C PHE A 321 56.65 -50.00 -67.47
N SER A 322 57.02 -48.89 -66.83
CA SER A 322 58.42 -48.45 -66.77
C SER A 322 58.80 -48.09 -65.35
N VAL A 323 59.26 -49.10 -64.61
CA VAL A 323 59.88 -48.96 -63.27
C VAL A 323 61.39 -49.08 -63.45
N THR A 324 62.11 -47.99 -63.20
CA THR A 324 63.52 -47.91 -62.73
C THR A 324 63.82 -46.44 -62.37
N PRO A 325 64.81 -46.13 -61.50
CA PRO A 325 64.56 -45.40 -60.27
C PRO A 325 64.97 -43.92 -60.30
N ASP A 326 64.00 -43.01 -60.28
CA ASP A 326 64.22 -41.57 -60.10
C ASP A 326 64.11 -41.19 -58.62
N GLN A 327 65.08 -41.65 -57.82
CA GLN A 327 65.18 -41.33 -56.40
C GLN A 327 65.28 -39.82 -56.06
N PRO A 328 65.92 -38.94 -56.88
CA PRO A 328 65.99 -37.50 -56.57
C PRO A 328 64.72 -36.71 -56.90
N ASP A 329 63.86 -37.18 -57.82
CA ASP A 329 62.58 -36.52 -58.11
C ASP A 329 61.49 -36.92 -57.11
N HIS A 330 61.50 -38.18 -56.64
CA HIS A 330 60.67 -38.61 -55.52
C HIS A 330 60.99 -37.87 -54.21
N GLU A 331 62.27 -37.56 -53.96
CA GLU A 331 62.68 -36.82 -52.77
C GLU A 331 62.26 -35.33 -52.82
N LYS A 332 62.28 -34.72 -54.02
CA LYS A 332 61.74 -33.36 -54.21
C LYS A 332 60.22 -33.29 -54.05
N GLU A 333 59.49 -34.26 -54.60
CA GLU A 333 58.04 -34.36 -54.42
C GLU A 333 57.67 -34.64 -52.95
N LEU A 334 58.40 -35.52 -52.26
CA LEU A 334 58.24 -35.75 -50.82
C LEU A 334 58.51 -34.49 -50.00
N ASN A 335 59.53 -33.69 -50.34
CA ASN A 335 59.80 -32.43 -49.65
C ASN A 335 58.74 -31.35 -49.93
N LYS A 336 58.17 -31.28 -51.14
CA LYS A 336 57.01 -30.41 -51.43
C LYS A 336 55.79 -30.82 -50.61
N ILE A 337 55.45 -32.10 -50.60
CA ILE A 337 54.33 -32.65 -49.81
C ILE A 337 54.55 -32.36 -48.33
N ARG A 338 55.77 -32.57 -47.82
CA ARG A 338 56.13 -32.25 -46.43
C ARG A 338 55.98 -30.76 -46.12
N SER A 339 56.42 -29.87 -47.01
CA SER A 339 56.26 -28.42 -46.81
C SER A 339 54.80 -27.98 -46.82
N HIS A 340 53.98 -28.57 -47.70
CA HIS A 340 52.55 -28.31 -47.75
C HIS A 340 51.85 -28.78 -46.48
N LEU A 341 52.19 -29.98 -45.99
CA LEU A 341 51.65 -30.50 -44.73
C LEU A 341 52.02 -29.61 -43.54
N TYR A 342 53.27 -29.11 -43.47
CA TYR A 342 53.67 -28.17 -42.41
C TYR A 342 52.89 -26.85 -42.48
N GLN A 343 52.69 -26.31 -43.68
CA GLN A 343 51.98 -25.04 -43.87
C GLN A 343 50.48 -25.18 -43.58
N GLU A 344 49.90 -26.32 -43.93
CA GLU A 344 48.51 -26.67 -43.64
C GLU A 344 48.31 -26.97 -42.13
N GLU A 345 49.26 -27.63 -41.48
CA GLU A 345 49.28 -27.86 -40.03
C GLU A 345 49.42 -26.55 -39.24
N GLU A 346 50.26 -25.62 -39.69
CA GLU A 346 50.42 -24.30 -39.07
C GLU A 346 49.13 -23.46 -39.22
N TYR A 347 48.49 -23.49 -40.40
CA TYR A 347 47.18 -22.87 -40.63
C TYR A 347 46.09 -23.49 -39.74
N HIS A 348 46.02 -24.82 -39.67
CA HIS A 348 45.10 -25.51 -38.78
C HIS A 348 45.35 -25.20 -37.31
N SER A 349 46.61 -25.08 -36.89
CA SER A 349 46.95 -24.68 -35.51
C SER A 349 46.46 -23.26 -35.21
N SER A 350 46.58 -22.33 -36.17
CA SER A 350 46.11 -20.95 -36.05
C SER A 350 44.58 -20.86 -35.99
N GLU A 351 43.86 -21.60 -36.83
CA GLU A 351 42.40 -21.71 -36.77
C GLU A 351 41.94 -22.32 -35.44
N GLN A 352 42.61 -23.39 -34.99
CA GLN A 352 42.27 -24.04 -33.72
C GLN A 352 42.53 -23.13 -32.52
N GLU A 353 43.58 -22.31 -32.56
CA GLU A 353 43.87 -21.32 -31.53
C GLU A 353 42.83 -20.19 -31.51
N ARG A 354 42.40 -19.74 -32.69
CA ARG A 354 41.33 -18.74 -32.83
C ARG A 354 40.02 -19.23 -32.24
N MET A 355 39.65 -20.48 -32.51
CA MET A 355 38.50 -21.13 -31.90
C MET A 355 38.66 -21.30 -30.38
N ARG A 356 39.86 -21.63 -29.87
CA ARG A 356 40.10 -21.71 -28.43
C ARG A 356 39.92 -20.37 -27.73
N ASN A 357 40.37 -19.29 -28.36
CA ASN A 357 40.17 -17.93 -27.85
C ASN A 357 38.69 -17.54 -27.84
N GLU A 358 37.97 -17.81 -28.94
CA GLU A 358 36.53 -17.53 -29.03
C GLU A 358 35.73 -18.34 -28.00
N ILE A 359 36.07 -19.61 -27.76
CA ILE A 359 35.48 -20.42 -26.70
C ILE A 359 35.77 -19.83 -25.31
N SER A 360 36.99 -19.33 -25.06
CA SER A 360 37.32 -18.64 -23.80
C SER A 360 36.50 -17.38 -23.61
N ASP A 361 36.41 -16.53 -24.63
CA ASP A 361 35.65 -15.28 -24.60
C ASP A 361 34.16 -15.53 -24.34
N LEU A 362 33.57 -16.50 -25.05
CA LEU A 362 32.18 -16.91 -24.85
C LEU A 362 31.94 -17.51 -23.45
N THR A 363 32.90 -18.26 -22.91
CA THR A 363 32.81 -18.83 -21.56
C THR A 363 32.85 -17.73 -20.49
N GLN A 364 33.70 -16.72 -20.68
CA GLN A 364 33.79 -15.56 -19.78
C GLN A 364 32.51 -14.71 -19.86
N GLU A 365 31.97 -14.48 -21.05
CA GLU A 365 30.72 -13.73 -21.23
C GLU A 365 29.54 -14.46 -20.57
N LEU A 366 29.47 -15.79 -20.72
CA LEU A 366 28.47 -16.61 -20.06
C LEU A 366 28.54 -16.48 -18.54
N HIS A 367 29.75 -16.58 -17.97
CA HIS A 367 29.94 -16.42 -16.52
C HIS A 367 29.51 -15.02 -16.03
N GLN A 368 29.84 -13.98 -16.79
CA GLN A 368 29.42 -12.61 -16.46
C GLN A 368 27.88 -12.46 -16.51
N LYS A 369 27.22 -13.11 -17.47
CA LYS A 369 25.76 -13.16 -17.55
C LYS A 369 25.16 -13.90 -16.36
N GLU A 370 25.74 -15.02 -15.93
CA GLU A 370 25.29 -15.76 -14.74
C GLU A 370 25.38 -14.90 -13.47
N ILE A 371 26.48 -14.16 -13.28
CA ILE A 371 26.64 -13.23 -12.14
C ILE A 371 25.57 -12.13 -12.20
N THR A 372 25.30 -11.60 -13.39
CA THR A 372 24.31 -10.54 -13.59
C THR A 372 22.91 -11.06 -13.27
N ILE A 373 22.55 -12.26 -13.77
CA ILE A 373 21.27 -12.92 -13.48
C ILE A 373 21.14 -13.17 -11.98
N ALA A 374 22.15 -13.73 -11.32
CA ALA A 374 22.12 -13.97 -9.86
C ALA A 374 21.89 -12.66 -9.07
N THR A 375 22.51 -11.57 -9.50
CA THR A 375 22.35 -10.25 -8.87
C THR A 375 20.95 -9.69 -9.07
N VAL A 376 20.40 -9.78 -10.29
CA VAL A 376 19.03 -9.34 -10.59
C VAL A 376 18.01 -10.19 -9.83
N MET A 377 18.19 -11.51 -9.78
CA MET A 377 17.32 -12.42 -9.01
C MET A 377 17.32 -12.07 -7.52
N LYS A 378 18.48 -11.77 -6.94
CA LYS A 378 18.57 -11.34 -5.54
C LYS A 378 17.81 -10.02 -5.29
N LYS A 379 17.90 -9.06 -6.21
CA LYS A 379 17.12 -7.81 -6.13
C LYS A 379 15.62 -8.05 -6.29
N ALA A 380 15.21 -8.90 -7.22
CA ALA A 380 13.81 -9.26 -7.43
C ALA A 380 13.21 -9.92 -6.18
N ALA A 381 13.90 -10.87 -5.56
CA ALA A 381 13.45 -11.52 -4.33
C ALA A 381 13.29 -10.53 -3.14
N LEU A 382 14.14 -9.51 -3.06
CA LEU A 382 14.00 -8.45 -2.05
C LEU A 382 12.76 -7.58 -2.31
N LEU A 383 12.52 -7.19 -3.56
CA LEU A 383 11.34 -6.41 -3.95
C LEU A 383 10.04 -7.20 -3.73
N GLU A 384 10.01 -8.49 -4.07
CA GLU A 384 8.87 -9.37 -3.79
C GLU A 384 8.54 -9.42 -2.29
N ARG A 385 9.58 -9.52 -1.44
CA ARG A 385 9.40 -9.54 0.02
C ARG A 385 8.85 -8.20 0.53
N GLN A 386 9.33 -7.08 0.00
CA GLN A 386 8.83 -5.75 0.32
C GLN A 386 7.36 -5.59 -0.07
N LEU A 387 7.01 -5.97 -1.31
CA LEU A 387 5.66 -5.84 -1.85
C LEU A 387 4.65 -6.71 -1.07
N LYS A 388 5.09 -7.90 -0.63
CA LYS A 388 4.29 -8.78 0.24
C LYS A 388 3.99 -8.14 1.61
N MET A 389 4.96 -7.46 2.23
CA MET A 389 4.73 -6.75 3.48
C MET A 389 3.81 -5.53 3.30
N GLU A 390 3.96 -4.77 2.21
CA GLU A 390 3.06 -3.65 1.90
C GLU A 390 1.62 -4.12 1.67
N LEU A 391 1.43 -5.25 0.98
CA LEU A 391 0.11 -5.86 0.81
C LEU A 391 -0.51 -6.27 2.15
N GLU A 392 0.26 -6.89 3.03
CA GLU A 392 -0.23 -7.29 4.37
C GLU A 392 -0.63 -6.05 5.22
N ILE A 393 0.13 -4.96 5.13
CA ILE A 393 -0.21 -3.70 5.80
C ILE A 393 -1.52 -3.12 5.23
N LYS A 394 -1.67 -3.09 3.90
CA LYS A 394 -2.89 -2.60 3.25
C LYS A 394 -4.10 -3.46 3.60
N GLU A 395 -3.95 -4.77 3.67
CA GLU A 395 -5.03 -5.68 4.07
C GLU A 395 -5.46 -5.42 5.52
N LYS A 396 -4.51 -5.26 6.45
CA LYS A 396 -4.80 -4.86 7.84
C LYS A 396 -5.52 -3.50 7.92
N MET A 397 -5.14 -2.54 7.08
CA MET A 397 -5.82 -1.23 7.00
C MET A 397 -7.24 -1.36 6.47
N LEU A 398 -7.45 -2.18 5.44
CA LEU A 398 -8.76 -2.45 4.86
C LEU A 398 -9.70 -3.10 5.89
N SER A 399 -9.23 -4.08 6.66
CA SER A 399 -10.03 -4.69 7.73
C SER A 399 -10.42 -3.69 8.81
N LYS A 400 -9.52 -2.77 9.18
CA LYS A 400 -9.84 -1.67 10.11
C LYS A 400 -10.91 -0.75 9.54
N GLN A 401 -10.81 -0.38 8.26
CA GLN A 401 -11.81 0.45 7.58
C GLN A 401 -13.18 -0.22 7.55
N GLN A 402 -13.24 -1.52 7.24
CA GLN A 402 -14.49 -2.29 7.26
C GLN A 402 -15.11 -2.37 8.66
N MET A 403 -14.30 -2.53 9.70
CA MET A 403 -14.77 -2.48 11.10
C MET A 403 -15.32 -1.12 11.50
N LEU A 404 -14.71 -0.03 11.02
CA LEU A 404 -15.21 1.32 11.27
C LEU A 404 -16.53 1.57 10.53
N ASP A 405 -16.64 1.11 9.27
CA ASP A 405 -17.87 1.24 8.48
C ASP A 405 -19.04 0.45 9.09
N THR A 406 -18.80 -0.79 9.56
CA THR A 406 -19.84 -1.57 10.26
C THR A 406 -20.25 -0.92 11.57
N ARG A 407 -19.30 -0.40 12.36
CA ARG A 407 -19.61 0.36 13.59
C ARG A 407 -20.42 1.62 13.29
N TYR A 408 -20.04 2.35 12.25
CA TYR A 408 -20.76 3.54 11.82
C TYR A 408 -22.18 3.22 11.35
N LYS A 409 -22.38 2.15 10.58
CA LYS A 409 -23.70 1.64 10.19
C LYS A 409 -24.54 1.25 11.41
N ALA A 410 -23.95 0.59 12.40
CA ALA A 410 -24.63 0.23 13.65
C ALA A 410 -25.10 1.48 14.42
N VAL A 411 -24.22 2.46 14.61
CA VAL A 411 -24.56 3.74 15.27
C VAL A 411 -25.60 4.53 14.48
N ARG A 412 -25.56 4.47 13.15
CA ARG A 412 -26.58 5.06 12.29
C ARG A 412 -27.93 4.38 12.50
N THR A 413 -27.97 3.04 12.51
CA THR A 413 -29.21 2.29 12.73
C THR A 413 -29.79 2.56 14.12
N GLU A 414 -28.94 2.63 15.15
CA GLU A 414 -29.32 3.02 16.51
C GLU A 414 -29.87 4.45 16.54
N ASN A 415 -29.22 5.41 15.89
CA ASN A 415 -29.73 6.78 15.78
C ASN A 415 -31.08 6.85 15.07
N THR A 416 -31.29 6.09 13.98
CA THR A 416 -32.62 6.01 13.34
C THR A 416 -33.65 5.35 14.24
N HIS A 417 -33.29 4.33 15.00
CA HIS A 417 -34.19 3.68 15.95
C HIS A 417 -34.56 4.63 17.09
N LEU A 418 -33.58 5.32 17.69
CA LEU A 418 -33.80 6.34 18.70
C LEU A 418 -34.65 7.49 18.14
N LYS A 419 -34.39 7.94 16.91
CA LYS A 419 -35.22 8.94 16.23
C LYS A 419 -36.66 8.44 16.01
N GLY A 420 -36.84 7.18 15.65
CA GLY A 420 -38.16 6.55 15.53
C GLY A 420 -38.89 6.37 16.87
N MET A 421 -38.16 6.03 17.94
CA MET A 421 -38.69 5.95 19.31
C MET A 421 -39.02 7.33 19.90
N MET A 422 -38.28 8.36 19.49
CA MET A 422 -38.65 9.74 19.80
C MET A 422 -39.90 10.17 19.00
N GLY A 423 -40.33 9.43 17.97
CA GLY A 423 -41.48 9.79 17.13
C GLY A 423 -41.26 11.09 16.36
N ASP A 424 -42.22 11.46 15.50
CA ASP A 424 -42.31 12.80 14.92
C ASP A 424 -42.68 13.81 16.02
N LEU A 425 -41.78 14.02 16.97
CA LEU A 425 -41.84 15.10 17.92
C LEU A 425 -41.47 16.37 17.16
N ASP A 426 -42.50 17.00 16.62
CA ASP A 426 -42.49 18.41 16.27
C ASP A 426 -41.95 19.20 17.49
N PRO A 427 -40.76 19.82 17.41
CA PRO A 427 -40.16 20.56 18.52
C PRO A 427 -41.09 21.67 19.06
N GLY A 428 -42.09 22.08 18.27
CA GLY A 428 -43.10 23.06 18.65
C GLY A 428 -44.16 22.57 19.64
N ARG A 429 -44.42 21.26 19.77
CA ARG A 429 -45.49 20.76 20.67
C ARG A 429 -45.05 20.44 22.09
N TYR A 430 -43.76 20.19 22.34
CA TYR A 430 -43.28 19.84 23.68
C TYR A 430 -43.21 21.04 24.64
N MET A 431 -43.21 22.26 24.11
CA MET A 431 -43.25 23.48 24.94
C MET A 431 -44.68 23.92 25.31
N SER A 432 -45.74 23.35 24.70
CA SER A 432 -47.07 23.96 24.79
C SER A 432 -48.20 23.09 25.34
N VAL A 433 -48.09 21.76 25.45
CA VAL A 433 -49.30 20.94 25.74
C VAL A 433 -49.27 20.12 27.04
N ASP A 434 -48.14 19.94 27.73
CA ASP A 434 -48.13 19.18 29.00
C ASP A 434 -47.45 19.85 30.20
N PHE A 435 -47.00 21.11 30.07
CA PHE A 435 -46.55 21.85 31.25
C PHE A 435 -47.74 22.23 32.13
N THR A 436 -48.81 22.84 31.60
CA THR A 436 -49.92 23.33 32.42
C THR A 436 -50.57 22.22 33.26
N ASN A 437 -50.83 21.04 32.71
CA ASN A 437 -51.50 19.96 33.43
C ASN A 437 -50.59 19.32 34.51
N ARG A 438 -49.29 19.18 34.21
CA ARG A 438 -48.30 18.66 35.17
C ARG A 438 -47.93 19.70 36.24
N GLU A 439 -47.87 20.98 35.87
CA GLU A 439 -47.66 22.11 36.78
C GLU A 439 -48.84 22.25 37.73
N HIS A 440 -50.08 22.16 37.24
CA HIS A 440 -51.29 22.25 38.09
C HIS A 440 -51.42 21.03 39.01
N SER A 441 -51.08 19.82 38.54
CA SER A 441 -51.01 18.62 39.37
C SER A 441 -49.92 18.72 40.45
N ARG A 442 -48.74 19.26 40.10
CA ARG A 442 -47.64 19.52 41.05
C ARG A 442 -48.02 20.60 42.05
N HIS A 443 -48.59 21.72 41.64
CA HIS A 443 -49.04 22.79 42.53
C HIS A 443 -50.14 22.30 43.48
N THR A 444 -51.09 21.49 43.00
CA THR A 444 -52.14 20.90 43.85
C THR A 444 -51.54 19.93 44.89
N SER A 445 -50.53 19.15 44.50
CA SER A 445 -49.84 18.22 45.40
C SER A 445 -48.95 18.95 46.42
N ILE A 446 -48.25 20.01 45.99
CA ILE A 446 -47.42 20.85 46.84
C ILE A 446 -48.28 21.58 47.86
N ASN A 447 -49.39 22.21 47.47
CA ASN A 447 -50.31 22.87 48.40
C ASN A 447 -50.92 21.89 49.42
N LYS A 448 -51.23 20.64 49.02
CA LYS A 448 -51.69 19.61 49.96
C LYS A 448 -50.60 19.23 50.96
N LEU A 449 -49.36 19.06 50.51
CA LEU A 449 -48.23 18.72 51.36
C LEU A 449 -47.84 19.89 52.28
N GLU A 450 -47.92 21.13 51.81
CA GLU A 450 -47.69 22.33 52.63
C GLU A 450 -48.76 22.47 53.71
N TYR A 451 -50.03 22.26 53.37
CA TYR A 451 -51.10 22.25 54.37
C TYR A 451 -50.92 21.15 55.42
N GLU A 452 -50.51 19.94 55.01
CA GLU A 452 -50.18 18.88 55.96
C GLU A 452 -48.93 19.19 56.78
N ASN A 453 -47.90 19.82 56.20
CA ASN A 453 -46.70 20.24 56.92
C ASN A 453 -47.04 21.29 57.97
N GLU A 454 -47.89 22.26 57.65
CA GLU A 454 -48.32 23.29 58.57
C GLU A 454 -49.20 22.72 59.69
N ARG A 455 -50.03 21.70 59.37
CA ARG A 455 -50.79 20.93 60.36
C ARG A 455 -49.85 20.15 61.28
N LEU A 456 -48.87 19.44 60.74
CA LEU A 456 -47.88 18.67 61.51
C LEU A 456 -46.96 19.56 62.34
N ARG A 457 -46.60 20.74 61.85
CA ARG A 457 -45.85 21.76 62.62
C ARG A 457 -46.69 22.31 63.76
N ASN A 458 -47.99 22.57 63.54
CA ASN A 458 -48.90 22.93 64.61
C ASN A 458 -49.08 21.80 65.63
N ASP A 459 -49.16 20.55 65.18
CA ASP A 459 -49.28 19.39 66.07
C ASP A 459 -47.98 19.13 66.84
N LEU A 460 -46.82 19.34 66.22
CA LEU A 460 -45.50 19.33 66.89
C LEU A 460 -45.38 20.47 67.90
N ALA A 461 -45.83 21.68 67.55
CA ALA A 461 -45.85 22.82 68.47
C ALA A 461 -46.79 22.55 69.66
N LYS A 462 -47.94 21.91 69.43
CA LYS A 462 -48.85 21.45 70.49
C LYS A 462 -48.22 20.33 71.33
N LEU A 463 -47.49 19.39 70.73
CA LEU A 463 -46.78 18.34 71.45
C LEU A 463 -45.65 18.91 72.31
N HIS A 464 -44.87 19.86 71.78
CA HIS A 464 -43.85 20.60 72.53
C HIS A 464 -44.46 21.45 73.65
N ALA A 465 -45.61 22.09 73.43
CA ALA A 465 -46.35 22.82 74.46
C ALA A 465 -46.98 21.88 75.52
N SER A 466 -47.29 20.62 75.16
CA SER A 466 -47.85 19.61 76.07
C SER A 466 -46.81 18.85 76.92
N GLY A 467 -45.52 19.21 76.82
CA GLY A 467 -44.50 18.78 77.77
C GLY A 467 -44.30 17.26 77.89
N LYS A 468 -44.17 16.53 76.77
CA LYS A 468 -43.70 15.12 76.76
C LYS A 468 -42.57 14.93 75.75
N SER A 469 -41.33 14.89 76.27
CA SER A 469 -40.13 14.51 75.52
C SER A 469 -40.05 12.97 75.41
N THR A 470 -40.14 12.42 74.20
CA THR A 470 -39.93 11.00 73.90
C THR A 470 -38.81 10.82 72.88
N TRP A 471 -37.61 11.32 73.16
CA TRP A 471 -36.40 11.05 72.35
C TRP A 471 -35.12 10.94 73.20
N ALA A 472 -35.20 10.17 74.29
CA ALA A 472 -34.05 9.73 75.07
C ALA A 472 -33.83 8.23 74.87
N ASN A 473 -33.37 7.78 73.68
CA ASN A 473 -32.80 6.44 73.48
C ASN A 473 -32.22 6.19 72.05
N VAL A 474 -31.18 6.92 71.64
CA VAL A 474 -30.38 6.55 70.45
C VAL A 474 -28.89 6.76 70.75
N ASN A 475 -28.38 6.15 71.82
CA ASN A 475 -26.94 6.21 72.14
C ASN A 475 -26.37 4.85 72.60
N THR A 476 -26.89 3.74 72.06
CA THR A 476 -26.46 2.38 72.43
C THR A 476 -26.14 1.46 71.24
N TYR A 477 -25.94 1.98 70.03
CA TYR A 477 -25.62 1.15 68.85
C TYR A 477 -24.26 1.43 68.18
N GLU A 478 -23.57 2.53 68.52
CA GLU A 478 -22.27 2.86 67.90
C GLU A 478 -21.05 2.23 68.59
N GLU A 479 -21.22 1.63 69.76
CA GLU A 479 -20.09 1.16 70.59
C GLU A 479 -19.70 -0.31 70.34
N ALA A 480 -20.55 -1.10 69.64
CA ALA A 480 -20.26 -2.49 69.28
C ALA A 480 -19.44 -2.65 67.98
N GLY A 481 -19.43 -1.64 67.09
CA GLY A 481 -18.74 -1.71 65.80
C GLY A 481 -17.23 -1.46 65.85
N ARG A 482 -16.74 -0.71 66.86
CA ARG A 482 -15.32 -0.31 66.94
C ARG A 482 -14.39 -1.39 67.49
N TYR A 483 -14.90 -2.37 68.23
CA TYR A 483 -14.10 -3.49 68.74
C TYR A 483 -13.92 -4.67 67.76
N ALA A 484 -14.75 -4.77 66.71
CA ALA A 484 -14.67 -5.84 65.73
C ALA A 484 -13.56 -5.63 64.67
N TYR A 485 -13.18 -4.38 64.40
CA TYR A 485 -12.19 -4.05 63.36
C TYR A 485 -10.73 -4.12 63.84
N GLN A 486 -10.49 -4.15 65.16
CA GLN A 486 -9.12 -4.15 65.71
C GLN A 486 -8.57 -5.55 66.04
N SER A 487 -9.43 -6.57 66.07
CA SER A 487 -9.02 -7.97 66.33
C SER A 487 -8.64 -8.78 65.08
N GLN A 488 -8.82 -8.25 63.86
CA GLN A 488 -8.53 -8.99 62.61
C GLN A 488 -7.14 -8.70 61.99
N ILE A 489 -6.36 -7.76 62.52
CA ILE A 489 -5.01 -7.44 61.98
C ILE A 489 -3.87 -8.28 62.62
N LYS A 490 -4.17 -9.10 63.64
CA LYS A 490 -3.20 -10.03 64.23
C LYS A 490 -3.70 -11.46 64.09
N MET A 491 -3.40 -12.13 62.99
CA MET A 491 -3.14 -13.58 62.88
C MET A 491 -2.92 -13.98 61.40
N GLY A 492 -1.79 -14.62 61.10
CA GLY A 492 -1.68 -15.55 59.98
C GLY A 492 -0.79 -15.17 58.78
N PHE A 493 0.53 -15.27 58.96
CA PHE A 493 1.43 -15.68 57.88
C PHE A 493 1.06 -17.08 57.36
N ASN A 494 1.02 -17.29 56.03
CA ASN A 494 1.68 -18.39 55.26
C ASN A 494 0.96 -18.79 53.94
N HIS A 495 1.76 -18.75 52.86
CA HIS A 495 1.82 -19.52 51.61
C HIS A 495 0.63 -19.83 50.65
N ASP A 496 0.89 -19.43 49.39
CA ASP A 496 0.81 -20.15 48.09
C ASP A 496 -0.42 -20.11 47.15
N ARG A 497 -0.05 -19.85 45.86
CA ARG A 497 -0.66 -20.10 44.53
C ARG A 497 -1.36 -18.97 43.73
N GLU A 498 -0.89 -18.84 42.48
CA GLU A 498 -1.28 -18.07 41.26
C GLU A 498 -2.80 -18.02 40.93
N PRO A 499 -3.36 -17.25 39.94
CA PRO A 499 -2.77 -16.66 38.70
C PRO A 499 -3.25 -15.24 38.27
N ASN A 500 -2.61 -14.61 37.25
CA ASN A 500 -3.02 -13.31 36.70
C ASN A 500 -3.65 -13.38 35.29
N ARG A 501 -4.88 -12.88 35.18
CA ARG A 501 -5.59 -12.45 33.95
C ARG A 501 -6.29 -11.13 34.29
N SER A 502 -5.93 -10.02 33.66
CA SER A 502 -6.45 -8.68 34.01
C SER A 502 -7.41 -8.12 32.96
N ALA A 503 -8.57 -7.67 33.45
CA ALA A 503 -9.55 -6.82 32.78
C ALA A 503 -9.68 -5.49 33.56
N THR A 504 -10.14 -4.47 32.85
CA THR A 504 -10.26 -3.02 33.12
C THR A 504 -11.13 -2.61 34.33
N PRO A 505 -10.91 -1.44 34.98
CA PRO A 505 -11.85 -0.85 35.94
C PRO A 505 -12.57 0.45 35.44
N PRO A 506 -13.75 0.82 36.01
CA PRO A 506 -14.51 2.04 35.68
C PRO A 506 -14.38 3.18 36.73
N LEU A 507 -14.81 4.38 36.33
CA LEU A 507 -14.80 5.67 37.06
C LEU A 507 -16.10 5.95 37.85
N PRO A 508 -16.05 6.81 38.90
CA PRO A 508 -17.21 7.22 39.69
C PRO A 508 -17.77 8.62 39.34
N SER A 509 -18.98 8.90 39.84
CA SER A 509 -19.82 10.08 39.62
C SER A 509 -20.34 10.69 40.93
N LEU A 510 -20.43 12.04 41.03
CA LEU A 510 -21.45 12.91 41.69
C LEU A 510 -20.85 14.33 41.97
N PRO A 511 -21.61 15.39 42.39
CA PRO A 511 -23.02 15.78 42.22
C PRO A 511 -23.22 17.28 41.81
N PHE A 512 -24.46 17.69 41.51
CA PHE A 512 -24.89 19.09 41.33
C PHE A 512 -25.63 19.63 42.58
N GLN A 513 -25.42 20.90 42.92
CA GLN A 513 -26.27 21.72 43.82
C GLN A 513 -26.80 22.96 43.09
N THR A 514 -28.04 23.32 43.41
CA THR A 514 -28.84 24.48 42.95
C THR A 514 -29.11 25.45 44.10
N LYS A 515 -29.12 26.77 43.82
CA LYS A 515 -29.82 27.91 44.50
C LYS A 515 -29.18 29.23 44.02
N GLU A 516 -29.80 30.40 43.86
CA GLU A 516 -31.19 30.91 43.87
C GLU A 516 -31.12 32.43 43.52
N ILE A 517 -32.18 32.98 42.87
CA ILE A 517 -32.70 34.38 42.96
C ILE A 517 -31.79 35.51 42.40
N THR A 518 -32.21 36.35 41.44
CA THR A 518 -33.09 37.52 41.65
C THR A 518 -33.51 38.16 40.30
N SER A 519 -34.81 38.44 40.12
CA SER A 519 -35.35 39.50 39.23
C SER A 519 -35.83 40.65 40.14
N PRO A 520 -35.93 41.94 39.71
CA PRO A 520 -37.08 42.36 38.90
C PRO A 520 -36.97 43.64 38.01
N LEU A 521 -37.92 43.72 37.07
CA LEU A 521 -38.75 44.88 36.66
C LEU A 521 -38.34 45.75 35.43
N VAL A 522 -39.22 45.74 34.40
CA VAL A 522 -40.03 46.87 33.83
C VAL A 522 -40.24 46.75 32.30
N SER A 523 -41.53 46.70 31.89
CA SER A 523 -42.20 47.12 30.63
C SER A 523 -41.65 46.72 29.24
N ASP A 524 -42.43 46.71 28.17
CA ASP A 524 -43.86 46.51 27.84
C ASP A 524 -43.84 46.24 26.31
N GLU A 525 -44.76 45.38 25.87
CA GLU A 525 -45.56 45.48 24.64
C GLU A 525 -45.01 46.29 23.42
N GLU A 526 -44.68 45.61 22.31
CA GLU A 526 -45.52 45.54 21.09
C GLU A 526 -44.77 45.10 19.80
N VAL A 527 -45.38 44.12 19.12
CA VAL A 527 -45.55 43.96 17.66
C VAL A 527 -44.32 43.74 16.75
N PHE A 528 -44.16 42.49 16.30
CA PHE A 528 -43.49 42.14 15.04
C PHE A 528 -44.50 41.51 14.06
N PRO A 529 -44.61 42.02 12.81
CA PRO A 529 -45.37 41.36 11.74
C PRO A 529 -44.64 40.12 11.22
N MET A 530 -45.37 39.01 11.14
CA MET A 530 -44.94 37.72 10.64
C MET A 530 -44.57 37.78 9.14
N SER A 531 -43.28 37.69 8.85
CA SER A 531 -42.75 37.27 7.54
C SER A 531 -42.52 35.75 7.53
N PRO A 532 -42.66 35.06 6.39
CA PRO A 532 -42.34 33.64 6.28
C PRO A 532 -40.82 33.42 6.41
N PRO A 533 -40.35 32.31 6.99
CA PRO A 533 -38.92 32.11 7.22
C PRO A 533 -38.18 31.94 5.88
N ASP A 534 -37.37 32.93 5.53
CA ASP A 534 -36.26 32.76 4.60
C ASP A 534 -35.34 31.69 5.15
N ILE A 535 -35.28 30.55 4.47
CA ILE A 535 -34.34 29.47 4.77
C ILE A 535 -32.98 29.86 4.16
N SER A 536 -32.39 30.93 4.66
CA SER A 536 -30.94 31.08 4.63
C SER A 536 -30.50 30.96 6.08
N PHE A 537 -30.11 29.76 6.48
CA PHE A 537 -29.24 29.63 7.64
C PHE A 537 -28.04 30.55 7.36
N PRO A 538 -27.71 31.52 8.23
CA PRO A 538 -26.39 32.12 8.18
C PRO A 538 -25.44 30.93 8.26
N ALA A 539 -24.66 30.70 7.21
CA ALA A 539 -23.61 29.70 7.26
C ALA A 539 -22.86 29.96 8.58
N SER A 540 -22.74 28.95 9.45
CA SER A 540 -22.11 29.13 10.76
C SER A 540 -20.78 29.88 10.58
N LEU A 541 -20.36 30.70 11.53
CA LEU A 541 -19.10 31.47 11.42
C LEU A 541 -17.92 30.57 10.98
N ALA A 542 -17.95 29.30 11.39
CA ALA A 542 -17.01 28.26 10.97
C ALA A 542 -17.12 27.88 9.48
N THR A 543 -18.33 27.78 8.93
CA THR A 543 -18.57 27.53 7.50
C THR A 543 -18.12 28.71 6.64
N GLN A 544 -18.38 29.96 7.08
CA GLN A 544 -17.92 31.15 6.37
C GLN A 544 -16.37 31.25 6.39
N HIS A 545 -15.75 30.96 7.53
CA HIS A 545 -14.29 30.91 7.64
C HIS A 545 -13.69 29.80 6.77
N PHE A 546 -14.33 28.63 6.71
CA PHE A 546 -13.90 27.53 5.85
C PHE A 546 -13.93 27.91 4.37
N LEU A 547 -15.02 28.56 3.91
CA LEU A 547 -15.14 29.01 2.53
C LEU A 547 -14.09 30.07 2.16
N LEU A 548 -13.81 31.02 3.05
CA LEU A 548 -12.76 32.03 2.83
C LEU A 548 -11.35 31.41 2.79
N GLU A 549 -11.09 30.42 3.65
CA GLU A 549 -9.82 29.69 3.65
C GLU A 549 -9.66 28.83 2.38
N GLU A 550 -10.73 28.20 1.90
CA GLU A 550 -10.73 27.47 0.63
C GLU A 550 -10.54 28.41 -0.57
N GLU A 551 -11.18 29.58 -0.58
CA GLU A 551 -10.95 30.58 -1.63
C GLU A 551 -9.50 31.10 -1.63
N LYS A 552 -8.90 31.25 -0.44
CA LYS A 552 -7.49 31.62 -0.31
C LYS A 552 -6.56 30.52 -0.85
N ARG A 553 -6.81 29.25 -0.49
CA ARG A 553 -6.05 28.11 -1.02
C ARG A 553 -6.19 27.97 -2.52
N ALA A 554 -7.38 28.22 -3.08
CA ALA A 554 -7.61 28.21 -4.51
C ALA A 554 -6.75 29.27 -5.22
N LYS A 555 -6.69 30.50 -4.69
CA LYS A 555 -5.84 31.57 -5.23
C LYS A 555 -4.34 31.27 -5.10
N GLU A 556 -3.91 30.64 -4.01
CA GLU A 556 -2.52 30.21 -3.83
C GLU A 556 -2.14 29.10 -4.83
N LEU A 557 -3.04 28.14 -5.06
CA LEU A 557 -2.86 27.08 -6.04
C LEU A 557 -2.81 27.64 -7.46
N GLU A 558 -3.69 28.58 -7.80
CA GLU A 558 -3.69 29.29 -9.09
C GLU A 558 -2.37 30.03 -9.31
N LYS A 559 -1.87 30.74 -8.29
CA LYS A 559 -0.57 31.43 -8.37
C LYS A 559 0.59 30.45 -8.57
N LEU A 560 0.57 29.30 -7.90
CA LEU A 560 1.59 28.26 -8.04
C LEU A 560 1.56 27.64 -9.45
N LEU A 561 0.37 27.35 -9.97
CA LEU A 561 0.16 26.85 -11.33
C LEU A 561 0.68 27.84 -12.37
N ASN A 562 0.33 29.12 -12.25
CA ASN A 562 0.81 30.17 -13.15
C ASN A 562 2.35 30.28 -13.11
N THR A 563 2.94 30.22 -11.92
CA THR A 563 4.41 30.24 -11.78
C THR A 563 5.06 29.03 -12.46
N HIS A 564 4.46 27.85 -12.34
CA HIS A 564 4.96 26.64 -12.98
C HIS A 564 4.82 26.69 -14.51
N ILE A 565 3.70 27.23 -15.01
CA ILE A 565 3.48 27.46 -16.44
C ILE A 565 4.54 28.43 -16.99
N ASP A 566 4.83 29.54 -16.31
CA ASP A 566 5.85 30.49 -16.71
C ASP A 566 7.26 29.87 -16.74
N GLU A 567 7.55 28.97 -15.80
CA GLU A 567 8.83 28.26 -15.74
C GLU A 567 8.95 27.22 -16.85
N LEU A 568 7.88 26.51 -17.17
CA LEU A 568 7.81 25.60 -18.31
C LEU A 568 7.96 26.34 -19.64
N GLN A 569 7.33 27.51 -19.78
CA GLN A 569 7.50 28.37 -20.96
C GLN A 569 8.96 28.82 -21.10
N ARG A 570 9.57 29.33 -20.01
CA ARG A 570 11.00 29.69 -20.01
C ARG A 570 11.93 28.53 -20.36
N HIS A 571 11.67 27.33 -19.82
CA HIS A 571 12.47 26.15 -20.13
C HIS A 571 12.30 25.72 -21.60
N THR A 572 11.08 25.82 -22.12
CA THR A 572 10.77 25.53 -23.53
C THR A 572 11.46 26.51 -24.46
N GLU A 573 11.37 27.82 -24.17
CA GLU A 573 12.08 28.87 -24.92
C GLU A 573 13.60 28.70 -24.85
N PHE A 574 14.15 28.41 -23.68
CA PHE A 574 15.58 28.15 -23.52
C PHE A 574 16.03 26.96 -24.38
N THR A 575 15.25 25.88 -24.36
CA THR A 575 15.52 24.67 -25.15
C THR A 575 15.45 24.98 -26.65
N LEU A 576 14.37 25.64 -27.10
CA LEU A 576 14.23 26.08 -28.49
C LEU A 576 15.40 26.95 -28.93
N ASN A 577 15.79 27.94 -28.13
CA ASN A 577 16.87 28.85 -28.46
C ASN A 577 18.24 28.14 -28.49
N LYS A 578 18.48 27.16 -27.60
CA LYS A 578 19.67 26.31 -27.62
C LYS A 578 19.80 25.52 -28.92
N TYR A 579 18.71 24.87 -29.36
CA TYR A 579 18.73 24.09 -30.61
C TYR A 579 18.70 24.97 -31.86
N THR A 580 18.10 26.16 -31.79
CA THR A 580 18.11 27.12 -32.91
C THR A 580 19.50 27.73 -33.11
N LYS A 581 20.21 28.10 -32.04
CA LYS A 581 21.63 28.51 -32.12
C LYS A 581 22.54 27.40 -32.64
N LEU A 582 22.37 26.16 -32.15
CA LEU A 582 23.11 24.99 -32.66
C LEU A 582 22.88 24.72 -34.15
N LYS A 583 21.74 25.14 -34.70
CA LYS A 583 21.42 25.02 -36.13
C LYS A 583 22.02 26.15 -36.96
N GLN A 584 22.23 27.33 -36.36
CA GLN A 584 22.84 28.49 -36.99
C GLN A 584 24.38 28.39 -37.02
N ASP A 585 24.98 27.83 -35.97
CA ASP A 585 26.43 27.58 -35.89
C ASP A 585 26.90 26.41 -36.79
N ARG A 586 25.99 25.62 -37.36
CA ARG A 586 26.29 24.59 -38.38
C ARG A 586 26.21 25.10 -39.82
N HIS A 587 25.80 26.35 -40.02
CA HIS A 587 25.63 26.97 -41.34
C HIS A 587 26.60 28.13 -41.61
N ILE A 588 27.60 28.32 -40.74
CA ILE A 588 28.79 29.16 -40.95
C ILE A 588 29.98 28.21 -41.05
#